data_AF-U7G9K8-F1
#
_entry.id   AF-U7G9K8-F1
#
_cell.length_a   1.000
_cell.length_b   1.000
_cell.length_c   1.000
_cell.angle_alpha   90.00
_cell.angle_beta   90.00
_cell.angle_gamma   90.00
#
_symmetry.space_group_name_H-M   'P 1'
#
loop_
_entity.id
_entity.type
_entity.pdbx_description
1 polymer ?
#
loop_
_entity_poly.entity_id
_entity_poly.type
_entity_poly.pdbx_seq_one_letter_code
_entity_poly.pdbx_strand_id
1 'polypeptide(L)'
;MQVIEQHPYVDQVLGAIPGESAVGESLAEDSALEFLEDEVMKVGSLAHNDIDWNKVESVALQLLADRSKDIKVLGFLMVSLQRGGDGERFVLSLYLLHRVLDDWWETAWPYPGAKGQRARKMLFTQILQRALKPVESLVFDASAGDGRQFCLDLITRLDDQARARDLPDEVLFDLKRAVEKLPRQDQPTGSQSATEPASTPAGTTQGPASPKPEASATTPAALGNLTLDPGNERATRQSLLKVAELLTGTEPDNPLGYRMRRHAIWQSITSLPPTRDGKRTDLAAVSADRVSEYREALEKTPDNELWQRIEQSLSVSPFWLDGHWLSARVAAALGHGDCAEAIREALKAFVERLPQLAELTFNDGTPFLSDQAADWLHTTPVSAKGGGGGANAWEQALDSALELAGQNKLASAMELLEQGLAEAREPRERFYWRLASARLLKETGLKTMAGEHLQDLKNQVQGVVLEDWEPGLIKQLERLA
;
A
#
# COMPACT_ATOMS: atom_id res chain seq x y z
N MET A 1 -16.79 -22.28 25.06
CA MET A 1 -17.51 -22.64 23.80
C MET A 1 -19.02 -22.34 23.77
N GLN A 2 -19.77 -22.32 24.89
CA GLN A 2 -21.19 -21.87 24.89
C GLN A 2 -21.39 -20.50 24.22
N VAL A 3 -20.38 -19.62 24.28
CA VAL A 3 -20.36 -18.30 23.63
C VAL A 3 -20.54 -18.37 22.10
N ILE A 4 -20.03 -19.42 21.45
CA ILE A 4 -20.16 -19.59 19.99
C ILE A 4 -21.53 -20.15 19.62
N GLU A 5 -22.04 -21.11 20.40
CA GLU A 5 -23.37 -21.69 20.18
C GLU A 5 -24.50 -20.68 20.45
N GLN A 6 -24.29 -19.75 21.39
CA GLN A 6 -25.22 -18.67 21.75
C GLN A 6 -24.88 -17.35 21.05
N HIS A 7 -24.00 -17.36 20.05
CA HIS A 7 -23.63 -16.14 19.36
C HIS A 7 -24.85 -15.56 18.61
N PRO A 8 -25.10 -14.24 18.66
CA PRO A 8 -26.28 -13.63 18.03
C PRO A 8 -26.43 -13.94 16.53
N TYR A 9 -25.31 -14.19 15.85
CA TYR A 9 -25.31 -14.53 14.42
C TYR A 9 -25.98 -15.87 14.13
N VAL A 10 -26.01 -16.80 15.10
CA VAL A 10 -26.67 -18.10 14.93
C VAL A 10 -28.16 -17.89 14.70
N ASP A 11 -28.81 -17.08 15.54
CA ASP A 11 -30.23 -16.78 15.42
C ASP A 11 -30.53 -15.95 14.16
N GLN A 12 -29.66 -15.00 13.81
CA GLN A 12 -29.82 -14.19 12.60
C GLN A 12 -29.71 -15.02 11.32
N VAL A 13 -28.75 -15.95 11.25
CA VAL A 13 -28.51 -16.76 10.05
C VAL A 13 -29.53 -17.91 9.92
N LEU A 14 -29.96 -18.51 11.04
CA LEU A 14 -30.87 -19.67 11.03
C LEU A 14 -32.34 -19.29 11.19
N GLY A 15 -32.66 -18.11 11.74
CA GLY A 15 -34.04 -17.67 11.92
C GLY A 15 -34.82 -17.68 10.62
N ALA A 16 -36.03 -18.25 10.63
CA ALA A 16 -36.87 -18.30 9.44
C ALA A 16 -37.24 -16.87 8.99
N ILE A 17 -37.15 -16.62 7.67
CA ILE A 17 -37.51 -15.31 7.12
C ILE A 17 -39.04 -15.18 7.14
N PRO A 18 -39.61 -14.07 7.64
CA PRO A 18 -41.06 -13.85 7.64
C PRO A 18 -41.60 -13.78 6.21
N GLY A 19 -42.55 -14.64 5.85
CA GLY A 19 -43.18 -14.64 4.53
C GLY A 19 -43.72 -16.01 4.11
N GLU A 20 -44.03 -16.16 2.82
CA GLU A 20 -44.53 -17.42 2.25
C GLU A 20 -43.44 -18.51 2.16
N SER A 21 -42.17 -18.12 2.14
CA SER A 21 -41.01 -19.00 2.06
C SER A 21 -40.06 -18.75 3.22
N ALA A 22 -39.79 -19.78 4.02
CA ALA A 22 -38.86 -19.70 5.15
C ALA A 22 -37.41 -19.35 4.73
N VAL A 23 -37.09 -19.52 3.44
CA VAL A 23 -35.79 -19.19 2.85
C VAL A 23 -35.77 -17.85 2.09
N GLY A 24 -36.89 -17.12 2.07
CA GLY A 24 -37.00 -15.84 1.39
C GLY A 24 -36.95 -15.93 -0.14
N GLU A 25 -36.53 -14.84 -0.78
CA GLU A 25 -36.57 -14.63 -2.23
C GLU A 25 -35.19 -14.78 -2.92
N SER A 26 -35.17 -14.85 -4.25
CA SER A 26 -33.92 -14.91 -5.02
C SER A 26 -33.25 -13.54 -5.10
N LEU A 27 -31.94 -13.47 -4.90
CA LEU A 27 -31.15 -12.24 -4.96
C LEU A 27 -30.48 -11.97 -6.32
N ALA A 28 -30.92 -12.62 -7.41
CA ALA A 28 -30.22 -12.61 -8.70
C ALA A 28 -29.96 -11.21 -9.30
N GLU A 29 -30.80 -10.23 -8.99
CA GLU A 29 -30.66 -8.82 -9.44
C GLU A 29 -30.58 -7.85 -8.24
N ASP A 30 -30.16 -8.34 -7.07
CA ASP A 30 -30.13 -7.54 -5.85
C ASP A 30 -28.83 -6.74 -5.70
N SER A 31 -28.95 -5.43 -5.51
CA SER A 31 -27.80 -4.53 -5.38
C SER A 31 -26.93 -4.81 -4.16
N ALA A 32 -27.49 -5.39 -3.09
CA ALA A 32 -26.69 -5.74 -1.92
C ALA A 32 -25.87 -7.02 -2.16
N LEU A 33 -26.39 -7.97 -2.94
CA LEU A 33 -25.61 -9.11 -3.40
C LEU A 33 -24.50 -8.68 -4.35
N GLU A 34 -24.79 -7.80 -5.30
CA GLU A 34 -23.80 -7.22 -6.23
C GLU A 34 -22.67 -6.53 -5.48
N PHE A 35 -22.99 -5.70 -4.48
CA PHE A 35 -22.00 -5.08 -3.59
C PHE A 35 -21.10 -6.12 -2.91
N LEU A 36 -21.67 -7.21 -2.37
CA LEU A 36 -20.88 -8.26 -1.71
C LEU A 36 -19.98 -8.99 -2.71
N GLU A 37 -20.49 -9.27 -3.92
CA GLU A 37 -19.72 -9.89 -4.99
C GLU A 37 -18.53 -9.01 -5.41
N ASP A 38 -18.74 -7.70 -5.57
CA ASP A 38 -17.71 -6.73 -5.90
C ASP A 38 -16.62 -6.63 -4.81
N GLU A 39 -17.03 -6.53 -3.55
CA GLU A 39 -16.10 -6.50 -2.42
C GLU A 39 -15.26 -7.79 -2.35
N VAL A 40 -15.89 -8.95 -2.55
CA VAL A 40 -15.15 -10.23 -2.52
C VAL A 40 -14.32 -10.45 -3.79
N MET A 41 -14.70 -9.91 -4.95
CA MET A 41 -13.88 -9.95 -6.17
C MET A 41 -12.57 -9.17 -6.03
N LYS A 42 -12.54 -8.14 -5.18
CA LYS A 42 -11.30 -7.43 -4.86
C LYS A 42 -10.31 -8.31 -4.09
N VAL A 43 -10.74 -9.45 -3.53
CA VAL A 43 -9.87 -10.34 -2.75
C VAL A 43 -8.76 -10.94 -3.63
N GLY A 44 -7.54 -10.46 -3.44
CA GLY A 44 -6.35 -10.92 -4.16
C GLY A 44 -5.99 -10.00 -5.33
N SER A 45 -6.80 -8.97 -5.57
CA SER A 45 -6.50 -7.85 -6.46
C SER A 45 -5.72 -6.74 -5.75
N LEU A 46 -5.32 -5.71 -6.50
CA LEU A 46 -4.69 -4.50 -5.96
C LEU A 46 -5.61 -3.72 -5.00
N ALA A 47 -6.93 -3.85 -5.15
CA ALA A 47 -7.94 -3.25 -4.28
C ALA A 47 -8.28 -4.13 -3.05
N HIS A 48 -7.54 -5.22 -2.79
CA HIS A 48 -7.81 -6.11 -1.64
C HIS A 48 -7.83 -5.36 -0.29
N ASN A 49 -7.05 -4.28 -0.17
CA ASN A 49 -6.96 -3.51 1.07
C ASN A 49 -8.07 -2.45 1.21
N ASP A 50 -8.86 -2.19 0.16
CA ASP A 50 -9.98 -1.24 0.18
C ASP A 50 -11.31 -1.91 0.55
N ILE A 51 -11.28 -3.22 0.80
CA ILE A 51 -12.49 -4.00 1.12
C ILE A 51 -12.93 -3.69 2.55
N ASP A 52 -14.17 -3.22 2.69
CA ASP A 52 -14.77 -2.95 3.99
C ASP A 52 -15.39 -4.23 4.55
N TRP A 53 -14.58 -5.03 5.25
CA TRP A 53 -15.02 -6.29 5.83
C TRP A 53 -16.13 -6.15 6.87
N ASN A 54 -16.21 -5.03 7.58
CA ASN A 54 -17.27 -4.78 8.54
C ASN A 54 -18.61 -4.54 7.81
N LYS A 55 -18.55 -3.82 6.69
CA LYS A 55 -19.71 -3.63 5.82
C LYS A 55 -20.11 -4.93 5.12
N VAL A 56 -19.16 -5.72 4.62
CA VAL A 56 -19.42 -7.06 4.06
C VAL A 56 -20.13 -7.95 5.10
N GLU A 57 -19.63 -7.98 6.34
CA GLU A 57 -20.23 -8.77 7.42
C GLU A 57 -21.65 -8.31 7.75
N SER A 58 -21.85 -7.00 7.99
CA SER A 58 -23.16 -6.46 8.37
C SER A 58 -24.20 -6.61 7.25
N VAL A 59 -23.83 -6.36 5.98
CA VAL A 59 -24.74 -6.54 4.84
C VAL A 59 -25.07 -8.01 4.62
N ALA A 60 -24.09 -8.92 4.74
CA ALA A 60 -24.35 -10.34 4.61
C ALA A 60 -25.29 -10.87 5.71
N LEU A 61 -25.11 -10.41 6.95
CA LEU A 61 -26.01 -10.75 8.06
C LEU A 61 -27.43 -10.23 7.85
N GLN A 62 -27.58 -8.97 7.42
CA GLN A 62 -28.89 -8.38 7.12
C GLN A 62 -29.61 -9.16 6.01
N LEU A 63 -28.91 -9.50 4.93
CA LEU A 63 -29.49 -10.30 3.85
C LEU A 63 -29.96 -11.68 4.34
N LEU A 64 -29.13 -12.37 5.11
CA LEU A 64 -29.45 -13.70 5.65
C LEU A 64 -30.59 -13.65 6.67
N ALA A 65 -30.68 -12.59 7.48
CA ALA A 65 -31.72 -12.43 8.50
C ALA A 65 -33.08 -12.06 7.90
N ASP A 66 -33.09 -11.13 6.94
CA ASP A 66 -34.31 -10.42 6.57
C ASP A 66 -34.86 -10.79 5.19
N ARG A 67 -34.01 -11.28 4.25
CA ARG A 67 -34.38 -11.32 2.82
C ARG A 67 -34.21 -12.67 2.14
N SER A 68 -33.05 -13.32 2.29
CA SER A 68 -32.77 -14.56 1.56
C SER A 68 -31.75 -15.45 2.25
N LYS A 69 -32.05 -16.75 2.31
CA LYS A 69 -31.08 -17.80 2.67
C LYS A 69 -30.29 -18.20 1.43
N ASP A 70 -29.25 -17.43 1.14
CA ASP A 70 -28.39 -17.63 -0.02
C ASP A 70 -27.00 -18.16 0.39
N ILE A 71 -26.55 -19.24 -0.27
CA ILE A 71 -25.27 -19.91 0.02
C ILE A 71 -24.06 -19.01 -0.32
N LYS A 72 -24.15 -18.17 -1.35
CA LYS A 72 -23.07 -17.23 -1.69
C LYS A 72 -22.91 -16.21 -0.57
N VAL A 73 -24.02 -15.66 -0.08
CA VAL A 73 -24.02 -14.68 1.02
C VAL A 73 -23.44 -15.30 2.29
N LEU A 74 -23.81 -16.56 2.62
CA LEU A 74 -23.15 -17.31 3.69
C LEU A 74 -21.64 -17.43 3.47
N GLY A 75 -21.21 -17.73 2.25
CA GLY A 75 -19.79 -17.80 1.90
C GLY A 75 -19.06 -16.48 2.12
N PHE A 76 -19.69 -15.33 1.83
CA PHE A 76 -19.12 -14.00 2.08
C PHE A 76 -19.01 -13.70 3.58
N LEU A 77 -20.06 -14.01 4.35
CA LEU A 77 -20.03 -13.90 5.81
C LEU A 77 -18.94 -14.77 6.44
N MET A 78 -18.79 -16.02 5.98
CA MET A 78 -17.73 -16.90 6.48
C MET A 78 -16.34 -16.32 6.19
N VAL A 79 -16.12 -15.78 4.99
CA VAL A 79 -14.84 -15.15 4.64
C VAL A 79 -14.56 -13.91 5.49
N SER A 80 -15.57 -13.14 5.90
CA SER A 80 -15.35 -11.99 6.79
C SER A 80 -14.99 -12.46 8.21
N LEU A 81 -15.67 -13.48 8.72
CA LEU A 81 -15.45 -14.05 10.06
C LEU A 81 -14.08 -14.73 10.20
N GLN A 82 -13.57 -15.36 9.15
CA GLN A 82 -12.31 -16.11 9.16
C GLN A 82 -11.07 -15.21 9.07
N ARG A 83 -11.23 -13.89 8.98
CA ARG A 83 -10.13 -12.93 8.90
C ARG A 83 -9.68 -12.49 10.29
N GLY A 84 -8.42 -12.05 10.37
CA GLY A 84 -7.86 -11.44 11.57
C GLY A 84 -7.20 -12.42 12.55
N GLY A 85 -7.16 -13.72 12.25
CA GLY A 85 -6.47 -14.72 13.08
C GLY A 85 -7.19 -15.07 14.38
N ASP A 86 -8.42 -14.58 14.57
CA ASP A 86 -9.26 -14.88 15.73
C ASP A 86 -9.84 -16.30 15.60
N GLY A 87 -9.43 -17.19 16.51
CA GLY A 87 -9.83 -18.59 16.53
C GLY A 87 -11.32 -18.80 16.81
N GLU A 88 -11.90 -17.97 17.66
CA GLU A 88 -13.30 -18.04 18.08
C GLU A 88 -14.23 -17.63 16.94
N ARG A 89 -13.89 -16.55 16.21
CA ARG A 89 -14.62 -16.12 15.00
C ARG A 89 -14.45 -17.13 13.86
N PHE A 90 -13.26 -17.71 13.73
CA PHE A 90 -13.04 -18.79 12.77
C PHE A 90 -13.95 -19.99 13.05
N VAL A 91 -14.00 -20.44 14.31
CA VAL A 91 -14.87 -21.54 14.73
C VAL A 91 -16.34 -21.19 14.55
N LEU A 92 -16.75 -19.97 14.88
CA LEU A 92 -18.12 -19.49 14.63
C LEU A 92 -18.51 -19.63 13.16
N SER A 93 -17.61 -19.28 12.23
CA SER A 93 -17.89 -19.42 10.79
C SER A 93 -18.18 -20.88 10.39
N LEU A 94 -17.41 -21.84 10.90
CA LEU A 94 -17.62 -23.27 10.66
C LEU A 94 -18.88 -23.77 11.35
N TYR A 95 -19.21 -23.20 12.51
CA TYR A 95 -20.39 -23.56 13.27
C TYR A 95 -21.65 -23.13 12.53
N LEU A 96 -21.67 -21.92 11.97
CA LEU A 96 -22.76 -21.45 11.11
C LEU A 96 -22.95 -22.40 9.91
N LEU A 97 -21.88 -22.78 9.21
CA LEU A 97 -21.97 -23.75 8.11
C LEU A 97 -22.56 -25.09 8.57
N HIS A 98 -22.08 -25.62 9.70
CA HIS A 98 -22.58 -26.87 10.29
C HIS A 98 -24.09 -26.82 10.54
N ARG A 99 -24.59 -25.69 11.06
CA ARG A 99 -26.02 -25.50 11.33
C ARG A 99 -26.84 -25.31 10.05
N VAL A 100 -26.31 -24.58 9.07
CA VAL A 100 -26.97 -24.36 7.78
C VAL A 100 -27.15 -25.68 7.01
N LEU A 101 -26.16 -26.57 7.05
CA LEU A 101 -26.25 -27.90 6.43
C LEU A 101 -27.43 -28.73 6.97
N ASP A 102 -27.79 -28.54 8.24
CA ASP A 102 -28.92 -29.23 8.87
C ASP A 102 -30.27 -28.57 8.63
N ASP A 103 -30.31 -27.28 8.32
CA ASP A 103 -31.55 -26.52 8.24
C ASP A 103 -31.96 -26.23 6.79
N TRP A 104 -31.45 -25.15 6.19
CA TRP A 104 -31.94 -24.65 4.90
C TRP A 104 -31.05 -24.95 3.69
N TRP A 105 -29.95 -25.71 3.84
CA TRP A 105 -29.01 -26.01 2.73
C TRP A 105 -29.67 -26.57 1.46
N GLU A 106 -30.65 -27.46 1.60
CA GLU A 106 -31.33 -28.11 0.46
C GLU A 106 -32.36 -27.22 -0.25
N THR A 107 -32.81 -26.16 0.42
CA THR A 107 -33.80 -25.21 -0.10
C THR A 107 -33.20 -23.84 -0.36
N ALA A 108 -31.90 -23.66 -0.11
CA ALA A 108 -31.19 -22.40 -0.24
C ALA A 108 -31.12 -21.87 -1.67
N TRP A 109 -31.13 -20.54 -1.79
CA TRP A 109 -30.75 -19.84 -3.01
C TRP A 109 -29.23 -19.89 -3.23
N PRO A 110 -28.76 -19.75 -4.49
CA PRO A 110 -29.53 -19.52 -5.71
C PRO A 110 -30.06 -20.82 -6.37
N TYR A 111 -29.78 -21.98 -5.79
CA TYR A 111 -30.07 -23.28 -6.42
C TYR A 111 -30.92 -24.20 -5.52
N PRO A 112 -32.20 -23.87 -5.28
CA PRO A 112 -33.08 -24.67 -4.42
C PRO A 112 -33.41 -26.03 -5.05
N GLY A 113 -33.60 -27.03 -4.18
CA GLY A 113 -34.05 -28.38 -4.57
C GLY A 113 -33.00 -29.24 -5.27
N ALA A 114 -33.43 -30.41 -5.78
CA ALA A 114 -32.54 -31.45 -6.28
C ALA A 114 -31.70 -31.04 -7.51
N LYS A 115 -32.24 -30.20 -8.40
CA LYS A 115 -31.53 -29.74 -9.60
C LYS A 115 -30.31 -28.88 -9.28
N GLY A 116 -30.30 -28.23 -8.11
CA GLY A 116 -29.21 -27.40 -7.63
C GLY A 116 -28.05 -28.12 -6.97
N GLN A 117 -28.18 -29.44 -6.72
CA GLN A 117 -27.24 -30.21 -5.91
C GLN A 117 -25.79 -30.08 -6.39
N ARG A 118 -25.55 -30.17 -7.71
CA ARG A 118 -24.20 -30.04 -8.28
C ARG A 118 -23.57 -28.68 -8.01
N ALA A 119 -24.33 -27.60 -8.19
CA ALA A 119 -23.83 -26.25 -7.98
C ALA A 119 -23.56 -25.98 -6.48
N ARG A 120 -24.41 -26.50 -5.59
CA ARG A 120 -24.18 -26.44 -4.14
C ARG A 120 -22.92 -27.19 -3.70
N LYS A 121 -22.64 -28.37 -4.27
CA LYS A 121 -21.37 -29.08 -4.02
C LYS A 121 -20.16 -28.22 -4.40
N MET A 122 -20.21 -27.53 -5.54
CA MET A 122 -19.13 -26.62 -5.96
C MET A 122 -18.96 -25.44 -5.00
N LEU A 123 -20.06 -24.80 -4.57
CA LEU A 123 -20.02 -23.70 -3.60
C LEU A 123 -19.48 -24.17 -2.25
N PHE A 124 -19.89 -25.35 -1.78
CA PHE A 124 -19.36 -25.95 -0.56
C PHE A 124 -17.84 -26.09 -0.59
N THR A 125 -17.31 -26.69 -1.66
CA THR A 125 -15.85 -26.81 -1.86
C THR A 125 -15.17 -25.44 -1.89
N GLN A 126 -15.74 -24.47 -2.62
CA GLN A 126 -15.16 -23.13 -2.73
C GLN A 126 -15.12 -22.39 -1.39
N ILE A 127 -16.18 -22.49 -0.58
CA ILE A 127 -16.25 -21.89 0.76
C ILE A 127 -15.18 -22.50 1.66
N LEU A 128 -15.06 -23.82 1.69
CA LEU A 128 -14.07 -24.51 2.52
C LEU A 128 -12.63 -24.26 2.09
N GLN A 129 -12.35 -24.18 0.78
CA GLN A 129 -11.01 -23.89 0.28
C GLN A 129 -10.49 -22.53 0.78
N ARG A 130 -11.39 -21.54 0.90
CA ARG A 130 -11.04 -20.22 1.43
C ARG A 130 -10.70 -20.25 2.93
N ALA A 131 -11.23 -21.23 3.67
CA ALA A 131 -10.96 -21.41 5.09
C ALA A 131 -9.59 -22.04 5.39
N LEU A 132 -8.92 -22.65 4.40
CA LEU A 132 -7.61 -23.30 4.62
C LEU A 132 -6.50 -22.30 4.94
N LYS A 133 -6.42 -21.19 4.19
CA LYS A 133 -5.31 -20.22 4.31
C LYS A 133 -5.29 -19.49 5.67
N PRO A 134 -6.43 -19.05 6.24
CA PRO A 134 -6.43 -18.38 7.55
C PRO A 134 -5.96 -19.26 8.72
N VAL A 135 -6.06 -20.59 8.61
CA VAL A 135 -5.79 -21.54 9.71
C VAL A 135 -4.39 -21.42 10.26
N GLU A 136 -3.40 -21.12 9.41
CA GLU A 136 -1.99 -21.00 9.80
C GLU A 136 -1.72 -19.85 10.79
N SER A 137 -2.64 -18.89 10.85
CA SER A 137 -2.52 -17.67 11.67
C SER A 137 -3.50 -17.63 12.86
N LEU A 138 -4.20 -18.74 13.15
CA LEU A 138 -5.21 -18.76 14.20
C LEU A 138 -4.59 -18.73 15.60
N VAL A 139 -5.13 -17.86 16.43
CA VAL A 139 -4.87 -17.78 17.87
C VAL A 139 -6.19 -18.02 18.59
N PHE A 140 -6.18 -18.97 19.52
CA PHE A 140 -7.30 -19.24 20.42
C PHE A 140 -7.03 -18.57 21.76
N ASP A 141 -8.09 -18.03 22.37
CA ASP A 141 -8.04 -17.49 23.72
C ASP A 141 -8.19 -18.63 24.73
N ALA A 142 -7.11 -18.94 25.45
CA ALA A 142 -7.09 -19.94 26.50
C ALA A 142 -8.13 -19.68 27.61
N SER A 143 -8.57 -18.43 27.80
CA SER A 143 -9.57 -18.06 28.80
C SER A 143 -11.02 -18.39 28.37
N ALA A 144 -11.27 -18.55 27.07
CA ALA A 144 -12.58 -18.92 26.51
C ALA A 144 -12.84 -20.44 26.46
N GLY A 145 -11.83 -21.23 26.86
CA GLY A 145 -11.81 -22.70 26.88
C GLY A 145 -10.93 -23.29 25.79
N ASP A 146 -11.03 -24.61 25.56
CA ASP A 146 -10.27 -25.29 24.51
C ASP A 146 -10.92 -25.09 23.12
N GLY A 147 -10.75 -23.87 22.58
CA GLY A 147 -11.28 -23.48 21.27
C GLY A 147 -10.70 -24.31 20.12
N ARG A 148 -9.44 -24.73 20.26
CA ARG A 148 -8.76 -25.60 19.28
C ARG A 148 -9.42 -26.98 19.22
N GLN A 149 -9.65 -27.62 20.37
CA GLN A 149 -10.27 -28.95 20.39
C GLN A 149 -11.72 -28.90 19.89
N PHE A 150 -12.49 -27.90 20.29
CA PHE A 150 -13.85 -27.74 19.76
C PHE A 150 -13.85 -27.47 18.25
N CYS A 151 -12.86 -26.74 17.70
CA CYS A 151 -12.69 -26.60 16.26
C CYS A 151 -12.51 -27.96 15.57
N LEU A 152 -11.65 -28.83 16.12
CA LEU A 152 -11.42 -30.17 15.60
C LEU A 152 -12.66 -31.07 15.67
N ASP A 153 -13.39 -31.00 16.78
CA ASP A 153 -14.64 -31.74 16.98
C ASP A 153 -15.71 -31.26 15.98
N LEU A 154 -15.78 -29.95 15.74
CA LEU A 154 -16.69 -29.35 14.77
C LEU A 154 -16.35 -29.71 13.33
N ILE A 155 -15.06 -29.72 12.95
CA ILE A 155 -14.63 -30.19 11.62
C ILE A 155 -14.99 -31.66 11.44
N THR A 156 -14.88 -32.47 12.48
CA THR A 156 -15.28 -33.89 12.43
C THR A 156 -16.79 -34.03 12.22
N ARG A 157 -17.62 -33.23 12.90
CA ARG A 157 -19.08 -33.20 12.65
C ARG A 157 -19.44 -32.75 11.24
N LEU A 158 -18.71 -31.77 10.71
CA LEU A 158 -18.87 -31.31 9.32
C LEU A 158 -18.50 -32.40 8.31
N ASP A 159 -17.45 -33.18 8.58
CA ASP A 159 -17.03 -34.33 7.75
C ASP A 159 -18.14 -35.38 7.66
N ASP A 160 -18.75 -35.73 8.80
CA ASP A 160 -19.87 -36.66 8.87
C ASP A 160 -21.11 -36.14 8.10
N GLN A 161 -21.44 -34.85 8.25
CA GLN A 161 -22.53 -34.21 7.52
C GLN A 161 -22.28 -34.15 6.01
N ALA A 162 -21.04 -33.88 5.61
CA ALA A 162 -20.63 -33.82 4.22
C ALA A 162 -20.80 -35.19 3.57
N ARG A 163 -20.30 -36.25 4.20
CA ARG A 163 -20.45 -37.64 3.72
C ARG A 163 -21.91 -38.08 3.62
N ALA A 164 -22.72 -37.78 4.64
CA ALA A 164 -24.14 -38.13 4.63
C ALA A 164 -24.91 -37.48 3.47
N ARG A 165 -24.43 -36.34 2.97
CA ARG A 165 -25.05 -35.56 1.89
C ARG A 165 -24.32 -35.66 0.55
N ASP A 166 -23.35 -36.58 0.44
CA ASP A 166 -22.52 -36.79 -0.75
C ASP A 166 -21.78 -35.49 -1.19
N LEU A 167 -21.37 -34.67 -0.21
CA LEU A 167 -20.55 -33.47 -0.43
C LEU A 167 -19.05 -33.82 -0.41
N PRO A 168 -18.19 -33.11 -1.16
CA PRO A 168 -16.74 -33.35 -1.14
C PRO A 168 -16.13 -33.08 0.23
N ASP A 169 -15.43 -34.05 0.81
CA ASP A 169 -14.86 -33.99 2.17
C ASP A 169 -13.33 -33.81 2.21
N GLU A 170 -12.63 -33.91 1.06
CA GLU A 170 -11.17 -33.77 0.94
C GLU A 170 -10.63 -32.50 1.62
N VAL A 171 -11.31 -31.36 1.44
CA VAL A 171 -10.91 -30.06 1.99
C VAL A 171 -11.07 -30.02 3.52
N LEU A 172 -12.07 -30.74 4.07
CA LEU A 172 -12.26 -30.85 5.52
C LEU A 172 -11.15 -31.68 6.17
N PHE A 173 -10.66 -32.70 5.48
CA PHE A 173 -9.50 -33.47 5.93
C PHE A 173 -8.24 -32.61 6.00
N ASP A 174 -7.97 -31.82 4.95
CA ASP A 174 -6.85 -30.87 4.94
C ASP A 174 -6.98 -29.82 6.04
N LEU A 175 -8.20 -29.31 6.25
CA LEU A 175 -8.50 -28.34 7.29
C LEU A 175 -8.26 -28.91 8.70
N LYS A 176 -8.72 -30.13 8.95
CA LYS A 176 -8.47 -30.85 10.21
C LYS A 176 -6.97 -30.98 10.47
N ARG A 177 -6.21 -31.41 9.46
CA ARG A 177 -4.75 -31.56 9.57
C ARG A 177 -4.05 -30.22 9.81
N ALA A 178 -4.53 -29.13 9.22
CA ALA A 178 -3.98 -27.80 9.44
C ALA A 178 -4.22 -27.32 10.88
N VAL A 179 -5.43 -27.50 11.41
CA VAL A 179 -5.76 -27.16 12.81
C VAL A 179 -5.01 -28.06 13.80
N GLU A 180 -4.79 -29.33 13.47
CA GLU A 180 -3.99 -30.24 14.30
C GLU A 180 -2.55 -29.78 14.51
N LYS A 181 -1.96 -29.10 13.52
CA LYS A 181 -0.59 -28.54 13.60
C LYS A 181 -0.49 -27.29 14.48
N LEU A 182 -1.61 -26.66 14.82
CA LEU A 182 -1.59 -25.50 15.71
C LEU A 182 -1.12 -25.92 17.11
N PRO A 183 -0.28 -25.09 17.76
CA PRO A 183 0.26 -25.41 19.08
C PRO A 183 -0.87 -25.65 20.09
N ARG A 184 -0.75 -26.73 20.88
CA ARG A 184 -1.64 -26.98 22.01
C ARG A 184 -1.24 -26.03 23.14
N GLN A 185 -2.12 -25.12 23.54
CA GLN A 185 -1.88 -24.17 24.65
C GLN A 185 -1.96 -24.84 26.04
N ASP A 186 -1.40 -26.04 26.19
CA ASP A 186 -1.53 -26.88 27.40
C ASP A 186 -0.17 -27.29 28.02
N GLN A 187 0.90 -26.53 27.76
CA GLN A 187 2.16 -26.72 28.51
C GLN A 187 2.48 -25.54 29.42
N PRO A 188 2.51 -25.75 30.76
CA PRO A 188 3.13 -24.81 31.68
C PRO A 188 4.65 -24.98 31.55
N THR A 189 5.30 -24.09 30.81
CA THR A 189 6.75 -23.90 30.94
C THR A 189 7.00 -22.67 31.80
N GLY A 190 7.64 -22.93 32.94
CA GLY A 190 7.84 -21.97 34.01
C GLY A 190 8.76 -20.80 33.64
N SER A 191 8.40 -19.66 34.22
CA SER A 191 9.23 -18.57 34.74
C SER A 191 10.51 -18.21 34.00
N GLN A 192 10.55 -16.99 33.46
CA GLN A 192 11.39 -15.93 34.04
C GLN A 192 10.62 -14.61 34.10
N SER A 193 10.48 -14.11 35.33
CA SER A 193 9.88 -12.83 35.74
C SER A 193 10.66 -11.60 35.27
N ALA A 194 9.93 -10.48 35.15
CA ALA A 194 10.19 -9.15 35.73
C ALA A 194 9.59 -8.07 34.80
N THR A 195 8.73 -7.13 35.18
CA THR A 195 8.10 -6.73 36.45
C THR A 195 6.96 -5.79 36.05
N GLU A 196 5.76 -5.98 36.60
CA GLU A 196 4.72 -4.95 36.63
C GLU A 196 4.64 -4.47 38.09
N PRO A 197 4.46 -3.17 38.37
CA PRO A 197 3.87 -2.73 39.63
C PRO A 197 2.38 -2.46 39.43
N ALA A 198 1.58 -3.25 40.13
CA ALA A 198 0.16 -3.06 40.33
C ALA A 198 -0.16 -1.85 41.23
N SER A 199 -1.33 -1.21 41.02
CA SER A 199 -2.28 -0.83 42.09
C SER A 199 -3.60 -0.26 41.53
N THR A 200 -4.62 -1.13 41.43
CA THR A 200 -6.01 -1.11 42.00
C THR A 200 -6.65 0.22 42.55
N PRO A 201 -7.97 0.27 42.85
CA PRO A 201 -9.18 0.03 42.02
C PRO A 201 -10.37 0.99 42.38
N ALA A 202 -11.48 0.96 41.63
CA ALA A 202 -12.89 1.19 42.05
C ALA A 202 -13.72 1.37 40.76
N GLY A 203 -14.81 0.67 40.46
CA GLY A 203 -15.88 0.16 41.30
C GLY A 203 -17.11 1.07 41.13
N THR A 204 -18.07 0.68 40.28
CA THR A 204 -19.54 0.67 40.51
C THR A 204 -20.31 0.61 39.19
N THR A 205 -21.34 -0.23 39.21
CA THR A 205 -22.34 -0.59 38.22
C THR A 205 -23.31 0.54 37.84
N GLN A 206 -23.78 0.58 36.58
CA GLN A 206 -25.22 0.63 36.18
C GLN A 206 -25.43 0.87 34.67
N GLY A 207 -26.26 0.01 34.05
CA GLY A 207 -27.33 0.36 33.10
C GLY A 207 -27.00 0.69 31.63
N PRO A 208 -27.55 -0.03 30.63
CA PRO A 208 -27.40 0.30 29.22
C PRO A 208 -28.45 1.33 28.78
N ALA A 209 -28.01 2.40 28.12
CA ALA A 209 -28.88 3.31 27.38
C ALA A 209 -28.42 3.35 25.91
N SER A 210 -29.30 2.92 25.00
CA SER A 210 -29.17 3.13 23.55
C SER A 210 -29.00 4.61 23.21
N PRO A 211 -28.44 4.91 22.02
CA PRO A 211 -28.94 6.05 21.26
C PRO A 211 -29.37 5.66 19.84
N LYS A 212 -30.51 6.23 19.46
CA LYS A 212 -31.02 6.38 18.08
C LYS A 212 -30.13 7.38 17.31
N PRO A 213 -30.19 7.40 15.96
CA PRO A 213 -29.24 8.08 15.10
C PRO A 213 -29.66 9.53 14.81
N GLU A 214 -28.69 10.45 14.76
CA GLU A 214 -28.87 11.76 14.13
C GLU A 214 -27.59 12.23 13.40
N ALA A 215 -27.83 12.50 12.11
CA ALA A 215 -27.21 13.42 11.15
C ALA A 215 -25.83 14.06 11.40
N SER A 216 -24.98 13.86 10.40
CA SER A 216 -24.00 14.77 9.78
C SER A 216 -23.53 16.01 10.56
N ALA A 217 -22.30 15.92 11.04
CA ALA A 217 -21.36 17.03 11.09
C ALA A 217 -19.94 16.50 10.83
N THR A 218 -19.23 17.14 9.91
CA THR A 218 -17.81 16.93 9.60
C THR A 218 -16.95 17.08 10.86
N THR A 219 -16.47 15.97 11.41
CA THR A 219 -15.40 15.93 12.40
C THR A 219 -14.04 15.70 11.73
N PRO A 220 -12.94 16.29 12.22
CA PRO A 220 -11.60 16.00 11.73
C PRO A 220 -11.31 14.52 11.95
N ALA A 221 -10.63 13.88 10.99
CA ALA A 221 -10.30 12.46 11.03
C ALA A 221 -9.65 12.09 12.37
N ALA A 222 -10.42 11.45 13.26
CA ALA A 222 -9.87 10.87 14.46
C ALA A 222 -8.95 9.74 14.01
N LEU A 223 -7.68 9.80 14.42
CA LEU A 223 -6.78 8.65 14.41
C LEU A 223 -7.42 7.59 15.31
N GLY A 224 -8.30 6.75 14.77
CA GLY A 224 -8.79 5.56 15.46
C GLY A 224 -7.61 4.72 15.96
N ASN A 225 -7.86 3.82 16.92
CA ASN A 225 -6.83 3.06 17.66
C ASN A 225 -5.57 2.76 16.81
N LEU A 226 -4.52 3.56 17.03
CA LEU A 226 -3.23 3.39 16.38
C LEU A 226 -2.52 2.24 17.09
N THR A 227 -2.62 1.03 16.55
CA THR A 227 -1.90 -0.12 17.10
C THR A 227 -0.49 -0.12 16.53
N LEU A 228 0.49 0.17 17.38
CA LEU A 228 1.91 -0.01 17.09
C LEU A 228 2.33 -1.32 17.75
N ASP A 229 2.27 -2.40 16.99
CA ASP A 229 2.75 -3.71 17.42
C ASP A 229 4.09 -4.00 16.73
N PRO A 230 5.22 -4.01 17.46
CA PRO A 230 6.53 -4.33 16.92
C PRO A 230 6.60 -5.73 16.29
N GLY A 231 5.72 -6.65 16.67
CA GLY A 231 5.62 -7.99 16.09
C GLY A 231 4.81 -8.05 14.78
N ASN A 232 4.08 -6.99 14.45
CA ASN A 232 3.23 -6.89 13.26
C ASN A 232 3.68 -5.72 12.39
N GLU A 233 4.69 -5.98 11.54
CA GLU A 233 5.24 -5.00 10.59
C GLU A 233 4.15 -4.38 9.69
N ARG A 234 3.10 -5.14 9.35
CA ARG A 234 1.99 -4.65 8.51
C ARG A 234 1.10 -3.66 9.25
N ALA A 235 0.76 -3.93 10.51
CA ALA A 235 0.01 -2.99 11.34
C ALA A 235 0.82 -1.72 11.60
N THR A 236 2.12 -1.86 11.89
CA THR A 236 3.04 -0.73 12.07
C THR A 236 3.12 0.12 10.80
N ARG A 237 3.25 -0.50 9.62
CA ARG A 237 3.20 0.20 8.32
C ARG A 237 1.90 0.96 8.12
N GLN A 238 0.75 0.36 8.41
CA GLN A 238 -0.55 1.01 8.25
C GLN A 238 -0.71 2.20 9.21
N SER A 239 -0.28 2.04 10.47
CA SER A 239 -0.26 3.11 11.45
C SER A 239 0.62 4.28 11.00
N LEU A 240 1.81 4.00 10.45
CA LEU A 240 2.69 5.03 9.89
C LEU A 240 2.08 5.75 8.69
N LEU A 241 1.39 5.03 7.80
CA LEU A 241 0.68 5.65 6.65
C LEU A 241 -0.47 6.54 7.09
N LYS A 242 -1.25 6.14 8.10
CA LYS A 242 -2.32 6.98 8.68
C LYS A 242 -1.78 8.24 9.32
N VAL A 243 -0.67 8.15 10.05
CA VAL A 243 0.00 9.33 10.62
C VAL A 243 0.51 10.24 9.51
N ALA A 244 1.15 9.68 8.48
CA ALA A 244 1.61 10.45 7.33
C ALA A 244 0.44 11.13 6.60
N GLU A 245 -0.69 10.45 6.41
CA GLU A 245 -1.91 11.01 5.83
C GLU A 245 -2.45 12.17 6.65
N LEU A 246 -2.58 12.01 7.97
CA LEU A 246 -2.98 13.10 8.85
C LEU A 246 -2.04 14.30 8.72
N LEU A 247 -0.73 14.09 8.80
CA LEU A 247 0.26 15.16 8.70
C LEU A 247 0.16 15.90 7.36
N THR A 248 0.06 15.17 6.24
CA THR A 248 -0.09 15.79 4.92
C THR A 248 -1.45 16.47 4.72
N GLY A 249 -2.47 16.10 5.49
CA GLY A 249 -3.79 16.74 5.46
C GLY A 249 -3.87 18.00 6.32
N THR A 250 -3.20 18.03 7.48
CA THR A 250 -3.19 19.19 8.39
C THR A 250 -2.13 20.23 8.03
N GLU A 251 -0.95 19.77 7.62
CA GLU A 251 0.24 20.59 7.33
C GLU A 251 0.87 20.13 6.00
N PRO A 252 0.27 20.48 4.83
CA PRO A 252 0.73 20.01 3.53
C PRO A 252 2.11 20.55 3.13
N ASP A 253 2.55 21.63 3.77
CA ASP A 253 3.86 22.28 3.61
C ASP A 253 4.97 21.64 4.45
N ASN A 254 4.61 20.77 5.42
CA ASN A 254 5.58 20.13 6.31
C ASN A 254 6.18 18.87 5.66
N PRO A 255 7.52 18.81 5.45
CA PRO A 255 8.16 17.67 4.79
C PRO A 255 8.05 16.35 5.56
N LEU A 256 7.79 16.38 6.87
CA LEU A 256 7.78 15.20 7.73
C LEU A 256 6.75 14.15 7.29
N GLY A 257 5.54 14.58 6.92
CA GLY A 257 4.48 13.67 6.46
C GLY A 257 4.91 12.86 5.24
N TYR A 258 5.54 13.52 4.27
CA TYR A 258 6.05 12.87 3.06
C TYR A 258 7.21 11.90 3.35
N ARG A 259 8.13 12.27 4.25
CA ARG A 259 9.23 11.39 4.70
C ARG A 259 8.70 10.13 5.40
N MET A 260 7.74 10.30 6.31
CA MET A 260 7.09 9.18 7.01
C MET A 260 6.39 8.25 6.05
N ARG A 261 5.67 8.79 5.05
CA ARG A 261 5.02 7.96 4.02
C ARG A 261 6.04 7.11 3.26
N ARG A 262 7.16 7.67 2.81
CA ARG A 262 8.21 6.93 2.08
C ARG A 262 8.85 5.85 2.95
N HIS A 263 9.13 6.18 4.22
CA HIS A 263 9.62 5.20 5.18
C HIS A 263 8.64 4.03 5.32
N ALA A 264 7.35 4.31 5.54
CA ALA A 264 6.33 3.27 5.64
C ALA A 264 6.22 2.41 4.36
N ILE A 265 6.39 3.01 3.18
CA ILE A 265 6.30 2.30 1.91
C ILE A 265 7.49 1.37 1.68
N TRP A 266 8.71 1.78 2.02
CA TRP A 266 9.94 1.10 1.60
C TRP A 266 10.69 0.36 2.72
N GLN A 267 10.33 0.57 4.00
CA GLN A 267 11.02 -0.07 5.13
C GLN A 267 11.03 -1.60 5.04
N SER A 268 9.91 -2.22 4.65
CA SER A 268 9.79 -3.68 4.54
C SER A 268 10.39 -4.27 3.26
N ILE A 269 10.83 -3.43 2.32
CA ILE A 269 11.37 -3.89 1.03
C ILE A 269 12.89 -3.99 1.16
N THR A 270 13.40 -5.20 1.39
CA THR A 270 14.84 -5.47 1.58
C THR A 270 15.50 -6.14 0.38
N SER A 271 14.71 -6.69 -0.54
CA SER A 271 15.17 -7.37 -1.75
C SER A 271 14.44 -6.88 -3.00
N LEU A 272 15.02 -7.18 -4.16
CA LEU A 272 14.44 -6.83 -5.45
C LEU A 272 13.23 -7.72 -5.77
N PRO A 273 12.22 -7.20 -6.47
CA PRO A 273 11.13 -8.03 -6.96
C PRO A 273 11.66 -9.10 -7.93
N PRO A 274 11.04 -10.30 -7.97
CA PRO A 274 11.46 -11.36 -8.87
C PRO A 274 11.34 -10.89 -10.33
N THR A 275 12.36 -11.22 -11.12
CA THR A 275 12.44 -10.87 -12.54
C THR A 275 12.35 -12.13 -13.40
N ARG A 276 11.74 -12.03 -14.58
CA ARG A 276 11.62 -13.14 -15.53
C ARG A 276 12.88 -13.31 -16.38
N ASP A 277 13.31 -12.20 -16.98
CA ASP A 277 14.42 -12.16 -17.95
C ASP A 277 15.60 -11.31 -17.41
N GLY A 278 15.73 -11.18 -16.09
CA GLY A 278 16.74 -10.33 -15.43
C GLY A 278 16.44 -8.82 -15.42
N LYS A 279 15.40 -8.37 -16.15
CA LYS A 279 14.94 -6.96 -16.17
C LYS A 279 13.44 -6.75 -15.98
N ARG A 280 12.60 -7.65 -16.48
CA ARG A 280 11.14 -7.52 -16.43
C ARG A 280 10.57 -8.20 -15.20
N THR A 281 9.76 -7.47 -14.44
CA THR A 281 9.06 -7.97 -13.25
C THR A 281 7.63 -8.38 -13.59
N ASP A 282 7.02 -9.25 -12.77
CA ASP A 282 5.60 -9.60 -12.89
C ASP A 282 4.67 -8.54 -12.25
N LEU A 283 5.22 -7.40 -11.84
CA LEU A 283 4.46 -6.31 -11.23
C LEU A 283 3.73 -5.49 -12.29
N ALA A 284 2.48 -5.16 -12.02
CA ALA A 284 1.69 -4.27 -12.87
C ALA A 284 2.15 -2.81 -12.70
N ALA A 285 2.31 -2.10 -13.82
CA ALA A 285 2.49 -0.65 -13.80
C ALA A 285 1.19 0.06 -13.40
N VAL A 286 1.32 1.30 -12.91
CA VAL A 286 0.17 2.21 -12.80
C VAL A 286 -0.38 2.48 -14.20
N SER A 287 -1.71 2.54 -14.35
CA SER A 287 -2.33 2.69 -15.66
C SER A 287 -1.84 3.94 -16.39
N ALA A 288 -1.47 3.77 -17.67
CA ALA A 288 -0.96 4.85 -18.51
C ALA A 288 -1.95 6.03 -18.60
N ASP A 289 -3.25 5.74 -18.66
CA ASP A 289 -4.31 6.75 -18.67
C ASP A 289 -4.28 7.62 -17.41
N ARG A 290 -4.12 7.01 -16.23
CA ARG A 290 -4.03 7.74 -14.95
C ARG A 290 -2.74 8.57 -14.88
N VAL A 291 -1.62 8.05 -15.37
CA VAL A 291 -0.35 8.80 -15.43
C VAL A 291 -0.45 9.98 -16.39
N SER A 292 -1.13 9.82 -17.53
CA SER A 292 -1.40 10.91 -18.48
C SER A 292 -2.26 11.99 -17.84
N GLU A 293 -3.34 11.60 -17.15
CA GLU A 293 -4.22 12.52 -16.43
C GLU A 293 -3.44 13.36 -15.39
N TYR A 294 -2.53 12.73 -14.63
CA TYR A 294 -1.70 13.47 -13.66
C TYR A 294 -0.74 14.46 -14.33
N ARG A 295 -0.12 14.08 -15.45
CA ARG A 295 0.78 14.98 -16.20
C ARG A 295 0.01 16.16 -16.79
N GLU A 296 -1.15 15.92 -17.39
CA GLU A 296 -2.01 16.98 -17.92
C GLU A 296 -2.53 17.92 -16.83
N ALA A 297 -2.90 17.38 -15.66
CA ALA A 297 -3.36 18.19 -14.54
C ALA A 297 -2.24 19.08 -13.98
N LEU A 298 -1.01 18.55 -13.89
CA LEU A 298 0.18 19.31 -13.49
C LEU A 298 0.50 20.46 -14.44
N GLU A 299 0.31 20.28 -15.76
CA GLU A 299 0.55 21.32 -16.76
C GLU A 299 -0.53 22.42 -16.75
N LYS A 300 -1.77 22.09 -16.41
CA LYS A 300 -2.89 23.04 -16.40
C LYS A 300 -2.92 23.88 -15.12
N THR A 301 -3.20 23.23 -13.99
CA THR A 301 -3.36 23.88 -12.68
C THR A 301 -3.00 22.88 -11.60
N PRO A 302 -1.77 22.94 -11.05
CA PRO A 302 -1.41 22.09 -9.92
C PRO A 302 -2.22 22.51 -8.70
N ASP A 303 -2.88 21.54 -8.07
CA ASP A 303 -3.62 21.72 -6.82
C ASP A 303 -3.23 20.65 -5.78
N ASN A 304 -3.61 20.88 -4.53
CA ASN A 304 -3.34 19.95 -3.43
C ASN A 304 -4.09 18.61 -3.61
N GLU A 305 -5.23 18.61 -4.30
CA GLU A 305 -6.00 17.39 -4.56
C GLU A 305 -5.28 16.46 -5.55
N LEU A 306 -4.70 17.00 -6.62
CA LEU A 306 -3.79 16.28 -7.51
C LEU A 306 -2.61 15.70 -6.72
N TRP A 307 -1.99 16.49 -5.85
CA TRP A 307 -0.88 16.01 -5.04
C TRP A 307 -1.29 14.82 -4.18
N GLN A 308 -2.42 14.90 -3.47
CA GLN A 308 -2.96 13.81 -2.66
C GLN A 308 -3.29 12.55 -3.48
N ARG A 309 -3.89 12.70 -4.67
CA ARG A 309 -4.19 11.57 -5.56
C ARG A 309 -2.92 10.85 -6.06
N ILE A 310 -1.87 11.60 -6.38
CA ILE A 310 -0.56 11.02 -6.74
C ILE A 310 0.01 10.27 -5.54
N GLU A 311 0.03 10.88 -4.36
CA GLU A 311 0.53 10.27 -3.12
C GLU A 311 -0.21 8.99 -2.71
N GLN A 312 -1.53 8.94 -2.94
CA GLN A 312 -2.33 7.74 -2.72
C GLN A 312 -1.94 6.63 -3.70
N SER A 313 -1.75 6.95 -4.98
CA SER A 313 -1.26 6.01 -5.99
C SER A 313 0.14 5.48 -5.66
N LEU A 314 1.03 6.33 -5.12
CA LEU A 314 2.36 5.92 -4.65
C LEU A 314 2.31 4.94 -3.48
N SER A 315 1.31 5.08 -2.60
CA SER A 315 1.15 4.20 -1.43
C SER A 315 0.77 2.77 -1.82
N VAL A 316 0.06 2.59 -2.94
CA VAL A 316 -0.35 1.28 -3.49
C VAL A 316 0.61 0.73 -4.56
N SER A 317 1.53 1.54 -5.07
CA SER A 317 2.53 1.15 -6.08
C SER A 317 3.96 1.51 -5.65
N PRO A 318 4.57 0.73 -4.74
CA PRO A 318 5.87 1.07 -4.13
C PRO A 318 7.03 1.23 -5.11
N PHE A 319 6.97 0.57 -6.26
CA PHE A 319 8.01 0.56 -7.30
C PHE A 319 7.73 1.55 -8.43
N TRP A 320 6.65 2.34 -8.35
CA TRP A 320 6.42 3.44 -9.29
C TRP A 320 7.27 4.65 -8.88
N LEU A 321 8.56 4.57 -9.20
CA LEU A 321 9.55 5.59 -8.81
C LEU A 321 9.33 6.89 -9.59
N ASP A 322 8.92 6.80 -10.87
CA ASP A 322 8.56 7.97 -11.69
C ASP A 322 7.43 8.82 -11.07
N GLY A 323 6.51 8.20 -10.33
CA GLY A 323 5.44 8.93 -9.62
C GLY A 323 5.97 9.83 -8.50
N HIS A 324 7.12 9.50 -7.91
CA HIS A 324 7.75 10.33 -6.88
C HIS A 324 8.33 11.61 -7.48
N TRP A 325 8.86 11.52 -8.70
CA TRP A 325 9.28 12.69 -9.46
C TRP A 325 8.07 13.58 -9.82
N LEU A 326 6.95 12.99 -10.24
CA LEU A 326 5.70 13.74 -10.45
C LEU A 326 5.20 14.43 -9.18
N SER A 327 5.21 13.73 -8.03
CA SER A 327 4.83 14.30 -6.74
C SER A 327 5.72 15.48 -6.35
N ALA A 328 7.05 15.36 -6.51
CA ALA A 328 7.97 16.45 -6.23
C ALA A 328 7.77 17.65 -7.16
N ARG A 329 7.40 17.43 -8.44
CA ARG A 329 7.06 18.53 -9.36
C ARG A 329 5.78 19.25 -8.96
N VAL A 330 4.76 18.54 -8.51
CA VAL A 330 3.53 19.15 -7.97
C VAL A 330 3.86 19.97 -6.73
N ALA A 331 4.63 19.41 -5.79
CA ALA A 331 5.09 20.10 -4.58
C ALA A 331 5.83 21.40 -4.91
N ALA A 332 6.78 21.34 -5.86
CA ALA A 332 7.54 22.51 -6.32
C ALA A 332 6.63 23.56 -6.99
N ALA A 333 5.68 23.14 -7.83
CA ALA A 333 4.75 24.04 -8.50
C ALA A 333 3.77 24.73 -7.54
N LEU A 334 3.44 24.07 -6.42
CA LEU A 334 2.65 24.64 -5.32
C LEU A 334 3.47 25.54 -4.38
N GLY A 335 4.79 25.63 -4.57
CA GLY A 335 5.69 26.43 -3.73
C GLY A 335 6.25 25.70 -2.50
N HIS A 336 6.04 24.39 -2.38
CA HIS A 336 6.53 23.56 -1.27
C HIS A 336 7.87 22.89 -1.62
N GLY A 337 8.91 23.71 -1.86
CA GLY A 337 10.25 23.24 -2.25
C GLY A 337 10.89 22.27 -1.25
N ASP A 338 10.74 22.51 0.05
CA ASP A 338 11.29 21.63 1.09
C ASP A 338 10.65 20.23 1.06
N CYS A 339 9.36 20.14 0.71
CA CYS A 339 8.67 18.87 0.52
C CYS A 339 9.18 18.15 -0.74
N ALA A 340 9.37 18.88 -1.85
CA ALA A 340 9.94 18.33 -3.08
C ALA A 340 11.32 17.71 -2.82
N GLU A 341 12.17 18.39 -2.05
CA GLU A 341 13.49 17.89 -1.67
C GLU A 341 13.43 16.69 -0.73
N ALA A 342 12.55 16.71 0.26
CA ALA A 342 12.37 15.56 1.12
C ALA A 342 11.92 14.29 0.36
N ILE A 343 11.08 14.46 -0.67
CA ILE A 343 10.67 13.35 -1.56
C ILE A 343 11.88 12.86 -2.38
N ARG A 344 12.68 13.78 -2.93
CA ARG A 344 13.90 13.45 -3.69
C ARG A 344 14.92 12.69 -2.84
N GLU A 345 15.23 13.19 -1.65
CA GLU A 345 16.17 12.57 -0.70
C GLU A 345 15.73 11.15 -0.31
N ALA A 346 14.44 10.97 0.01
CA ALA A 346 13.91 9.67 0.36
C ALA A 346 14.00 8.68 -0.82
N LEU A 347 13.66 9.12 -2.04
CA LEU A 347 13.77 8.28 -3.23
C LEU A 347 15.22 7.93 -3.53
N LYS A 348 16.13 8.90 -3.45
CA LYS A 348 17.56 8.68 -3.64
C LYS A 348 18.11 7.63 -2.67
N ALA A 349 17.79 7.74 -1.38
CA ALA A 349 18.22 6.78 -0.37
C ALA A 349 17.68 5.36 -0.65
N PHE A 350 16.46 5.25 -1.19
CA PHE A 350 15.90 3.95 -1.58
C PHE A 350 16.61 3.34 -2.79
N VAL A 351 16.90 4.14 -3.82
CA VAL A 351 17.63 3.70 -5.01
C VAL A 351 19.08 3.36 -4.69
N GLU A 352 19.76 4.13 -3.84
CA GLU A 352 21.14 3.83 -3.40
C GLU A 352 21.22 2.52 -2.60
N ARG A 353 20.16 2.19 -1.84
CA ARG A 353 20.07 0.93 -1.10
C ARG A 353 19.86 -0.28 -2.01
N LEU A 354 19.17 -0.10 -3.14
CA LEU A 354 18.87 -1.15 -4.12
C LEU A 354 19.10 -0.62 -5.55
N PRO A 355 20.38 -0.44 -5.99
CA PRO A 355 20.71 0.27 -7.22
C PRO A 355 20.18 -0.40 -8.49
N GLN A 356 19.98 -1.72 -8.45
CA GLN A 356 19.43 -2.49 -9.55
C GLN A 356 17.97 -2.12 -9.87
N LEU A 357 17.24 -1.45 -8.96
CA LEU A 357 15.88 -0.97 -9.23
C LEU A 357 15.80 0.00 -10.39
N ALA A 358 16.86 0.78 -10.65
CA ALA A 358 16.91 1.74 -11.75
C ALA A 358 16.88 1.05 -13.14
N GLU A 359 17.25 -0.24 -13.21
CA GLU A 359 17.31 -0.99 -14.47
C GLU A 359 16.09 -1.90 -14.70
N LEU A 360 15.17 -1.97 -13.73
CA LEU A 360 14.00 -2.86 -13.77
C LEU A 360 12.80 -2.21 -14.48
N THR A 361 11.95 -3.09 -15.02
CA THR A 361 10.72 -2.74 -15.73
C THR A 361 9.52 -3.51 -15.18
N PHE A 362 8.35 -2.92 -15.32
CA PHE A 362 7.07 -3.56 -15.04
C PHE A 362 6.73 -4.63 -16.09
N ASN A 363 5.64 -5.36 -15.84
CA ASN A 363 5.17 -6.43 -16.71
C ASN A 363 4.76 -5.95 -18.12
N ASP A 364 4.54 -4.66 -18.35
CA ASP A 364 4.21 -4.05 -19.63
C ASP A 364 5.45 -3.50 -20.37
N GLY A 365 6.61 -3.51 -19.71
CA GLY A 365 7.89 -2.98 -20.22
C GLY A 365 8.17 -1.53 -19.80
N THR A 366 7.26 -0.88 -19.08
CA THR A 366 7.48 0.47 -18.54
C THR A 366 8.61 0.43 -17.50
N PRO A 367 9.62 1.33 -17.56
CA PRO A 367 10.70 1.36 -16.56
C PRO A 367 10.18 1.83 -15.21
N PHE A 368 10.78 1.34 -14.12
CA PHE A 368 10.45 1.80 -12.76
C PHE A 368 10.81 3.29 -12.57
N LEU A 369 11.96 3.67 -13.14
CA LEU A 369 12.50 5.02 -13.12
C LEU A 369 12.82 5.43 -14.56
N SER A 370 12.24 6.53 -15.03
CA SER A 370 12.57 7.09 -16.34
C SER A 370 13.93 7.79 -16.32
N ASP A 371 14.57 7.96 -17.49
CA ASP A 371 15.84 8.69 -17.60
C ASP A 371 15.74 10.12 -17.05
N GLN A 372 14.59 10.79 -17.26
CA GLN A 372 14.35 12.13 -16.73
C GLN A 372 14.27 12.16 -15.20
N ALA A 373 13.60 11.18 -14.60
CA ALA A 373 13.52 11.05 -13.15
C ALA A 373 14.87 10.63 -12.53
N ALA A 374 15.66 9.82 -13.26
CA ALA A 374 17.01 9.45 -12.86
C ALA A 374 17.96 10.67 -12.87
N ASP A 375 17.91 11.49 -13.93
CA ASP A 375 18.67 12.73 -14.00
C ASP A 375 18.27 13.66 -12.84
N TRP A 376 16.96 13.82 -12.58
CA TRP A 376 16.45 14.63 -11.47
C TRP A 376 16.95 14.17 -10.09
N LEU A 377 17.05 12.86 -9.85
CA LEU A 377 17.60 12.34 -8.58
C LEU A 377 19.03 12.84 -8.31
N HIS A 378 19.80 13.04 -9.37
CA HIS A 378 21.17 13.54 -9.31
C HIS A 378 21.28 15.07 -9.45
N THR A 379 20.18 15.77 -9.72
CA THR A 379 20.16 17.24 -9.67
C THR A 379 20.27 17.74 -8.23
N THR A 380 21.10 18.76 -8.03
CA THR A 380 21.27 19.49 -6.79
C THR A 380 20.12 20.49 -6.63
N PRO A 381 19.43 20.56 -5.47
CA PRO A 381 18.36 21.52 -5.24
C PRO A 381 18.83 22.95 -5.45
N VAL A 382 18.05 23.68 -6.25
CA VAL A 382 18.02 25.14 -6.24
C VAL A 382 17.04 25.56 -5.15
N SER A 383 17.44 25.52 -3.87
CA SER A 383 16.66 26.18 -2.83
C SER A 383 17.54 26.97 -1.87
N ALA A 384 17.16 28.24 -1.75
CA ALA A 384 17.89 29.31 -1.12
C ALA A 384 17.83 29.23 0.42
N LYS A 385 18.92 29.72 1.05
CA LYS A 385 19.04 30.10 2.47
C LYS A 385 19.09 28.96 3.50
N GLY A 386 20.20 28.22 3.49
CA GLY A 386 20.69 27.48 4.65
C GLY A 386 22.04 26.82 4.31
N GLY A 387 23.13 27.28 4.92
CA GLY A 387 24.49 26.97 4.49
C GLY A 387 24.89 25.48 4.56
N GLY A 388 25.58 25.03 3.50
CA GLY A 388 26.43 23.84 3.51
C GLY A 388 26.10 22.78 2.45
N GLY A 389 26.38 23.04 1.16
CA GLY A 389 26.28 22.05 0.08
C GLY A 389 25.78 22.62 -1.25
N GLY A 390 26.48 23.62 -1.79
CA GLY A 390 25.98 24.54 -2.82
C GLY A 390 25.49 23.93 -4.14
N ALA A 391 24.34 24.40 -4.61
CA ALA A 391 24.10 24.55 -6.04
C ALA A 391 25.30 25.31 -6.62
N ASN A 392 26.01 24.67 -7.53
CA ASN A 392 27.29 25.20 -7.99
C ASN A 392 27.07 26.54 -8.72
N ALA A 393 28.03 27.46 -8.66
CA ALA A 393 27.89 28.80 -9.26
C ALA A 393 27.49 28.78 -10.74
N TRP A 394 27.93 27.76 -11.49
CA TRP A 394 27.59 27.54 -12.90
C TRP A 394 26.16 27.05 -13.15
N GLU A 395 25.53 26.36 -12.21
CA GLU A 395 24.12 25.93 -12.31
C GLU A 395 23.19 27.13 -12.14
N GLN A 396 23.41 27.93 -11.10
CA GLN A 396 22.64 29.15 -10.85
C GLN A 396 22.75 30.16 -12.02
N ALA A 397 23.94 30.23 -12.60
CA ALA A 397 24.20 31.06 -13.75
C ALA A 397 23.55 30.53 -15.04
N LEU A 398 23.46 29.21 -15.22
CA LEU A 398 22.75 28.60 -16.34
C LEU A 398 21.25 28.91 -16.28
N ASP A 399 20.62 28.78 -15.12
CA ASP A 399 19.20 29.08 -14.95
C ASP A 399 18.91 30.55 -15.25
N SER A 400 19.73 31.45 -14.72
CA SER A 400 19.66 32.89 -15.01
C SER A 400 19.87 33.20 -16.50
N ALA A 401 20.78 32.48 -17.15
CA ALA A 401 21.04 32.63 -18.58
C ALA A 401 19.87 32.13 -19.44
N LEU A 402 19.20 31.04 -19.05
CA LEU A 402 18.01 30.53 -19.74
C LEU A 402 16.82 31.49 -19.61
N GLU A 403 16.62 32.11 -18.45
CA GLU A 403 15.62 33.17 -18.27
C GLU A 403 15.88 34.38 -19.19
N LEU A 404 17.13 34.84 -19.26
CA LEU A 404 17.55 35.92 -20.15
C LEU A 404 17.39 35.55 -21.64
N ALA A 405 17.67 34.30 -22.00
CA ALA A 405 17.45 33.78 -23.34
C ALA A 405 15.95 33.73 -23.71
N GLY A 406 15.08 33.35 -22.77
CA GLY A 406 13.62 33.41 -22.94
C GLY A 406 13.08 34.83 -23.17
N GLN A 407 13.77 35.84 -22.64
CA GLN A 407 13.49 37.27 -22.89
C GLN A 407 14.15 37.81 -24.17
N ASN A 408 14.66 36.93 -25.04
CA ASN A 408 15.34 37.26 -26.29
C ASN A 408 16.66 38.06 -26.09
N LYS A 409 17.31 37.91 -24.92
CA LYS A 409 18.59 38.56 -24.56
C LYS A 409 19.75 37.54 -24.54
N LEU A 410 19.96 36.84 -25.66
CA LEU A 410 20.99 35.81 -25.77
C LEU A 410 22.41 36.34 -25.48
N ALA A 411 22.74 37.55 -25.95
CA ALA A 411 24.06 38.15 -25.73
C ALA A 411 24.36 38.33 -24.23
N SER A 412 23.39 38.83 -23.46
CA SER A 412 23.54 39.00 -22.01
C SER A 412 23.58 37.67 -21.27
N ALA A 413 22.84 36.67 -21.74
CA ALA A 413 22.89 35.30 -21.21
C ALA A 413 24.27 34.66 -21.40
N MET A 414 24.87 34.83 -22.58
CA MET A 414 26.23 34.36 -22.87
C MET A 414 27.28 35.12 -22.07
N GLU A 415 27.16 36.45 -21.97
CA GLU A 415 28.08 37.29 -21.20
C GLU A 415 28.14 36.88 -19.72
N LEU A 416 26.99 36.54 -19.14
CA LEU A 416 26.89 36.04 -17.76
C LEU A 416 27.68 34.73 -17.57
N LEU A 417 27.56 33.78 -18.51
CA LEU A 417 28.30 32.51 -18.45
C LEU A 417 29.79 32.69 -18.75
N GLU A 418 30.16 33.62 -19.64
CA GLU A 418 31.56 33.96 -19.93
C GLU A 418 32.25 34.62 -18.74
N GLN A 419 31.56 35.50 -18.01
CA GLN A 419 32.07 36.09 -16.77
C GLN A 419 32.36 35.01 -15.72
N GLY A 420 31.43 34.08 -15.51
CA GLY A 420 31.64 32.95 -14.60
C GLY A 420 32.79 32.02 -15.04
N LEU A 421 32.93 31.78 -16.34
CA LEU A 421 34.05 31.03 -16.91
C LEU A 421 35.41 31.74 -16.71
N ALA A 422 35.44 33.08 -16.77
CA ALA A 422 36.64 33.86 -16.55
C ALA A 422 37.09 33.86 -15.08
N GLU A 423 36.14 33.78 -14.15
CA GLU A 423 36.41 33.71 -12.70
C GLU A 423 36.83 32.31 -12.23
N ALA A 424 36.48 31.27 -12.99
CA ALA A 424 36.76 29.88 -12.68
C ALA A 424 38.29 29.59 -12.61
N ARG A 425 38.72 29.04 -11.47
CA ARG A 425 40.15 28.81 -11.17
C ARG A 425 40.54 27.36 -11.38
N GLU A 426 39.63 26.43 -11.08
CA GLU A 426 39.91 25.01 -11.20
C GLU A 426 39.51 24.45 -12.57
N PRO A 427 40.22 23.42 -13.08
CA PRO A 427 39.87 22.75 -14.33
C PRO A 427 38.45 22.19 -14.33
N ARG A 428 38.03 21.60 -13.20
CA ARG A 428 36.65 21.16 -12.96
C ARG A 428 35.63 22.28 -13.17
N GLU A 429 35.82 23.42 -12.50
CA GLU A 429 34.89 24.56 -12.59
C GLU A 429 34.76 25.05 -14.04
N ARG A 430 35.90 25.24 -14.72
CA ARG A 430 35.93 25.68 -16.13
C ARG A 430 35.20 24.72 -17.06
N PHE A 431 35.30 23.42 -16.80
CA PHE A 431 34.57 22.41 -17.55
C PHE A 431 33.06 22.59 -17.42
N TYR A 432 32.57 22.72 -16.19
CA TYR A 432 31.13 22.88 -15.93
C TYR A 432 30.59 24.21 -16.47
N TRP A 433 31.36 25.30 -16.39
CA TRP A 433 30.99 26.57 -17.03
C TRP A 433 30.86 26.44 -18.55
N ARG A 434 31.79 25.76 -19.22
CA ARG A 434 31.69 25.50 -20.67
C ARG A 434 30.51 24.58 -21.01
N LEU A 435 30.22 23.60 -20.17
CA LEU A 435 29.05 22.73 -20.33
C LEU A 435 27.74 23.53 -20.20
N ALA A 436 27.67 24.47 -19.25
CA ALA A 436 26.54 25.39 -19.13
C ALA A 436 26.35 26.22 -20.40
N SER A 437 27.42 26.79 -20.95
CA SER A 437 27.35 27.53 -22.23
C SER A 437 26.87 26.65 -23.38
N ALA A 438 27.34 25.40 -23.49
CA ALA A 438 26.89 24.46 -24.52
C ALA A 438 25.40 24.10 -24.38
N ARG A 439 24.89 23.97 -23.14
CA ARG A 439 23.46 23.76 -22.87
C ARG A 439 22.62 24.96 -23.30
N LEU A 440 23.05 26.18 -22.96
CA LEU A 440 22.38 27.41 -23.39
C LEU A 440 22.28 27.50 -24.93
N LEU A 441 23.37 27.18 -25.65
CA LEU A 441 23.39 27.15 -27.11
C LEU A 441 22.42 26.10 -27.68
N LYS A 442 22.30 24.94 -27.04
CA LYS A 442 21.37 23.89 -27.46
C LYS A 442 19.91 24.32 -27.31
N GLU A 443 19.56 24.92 -26.17
CA GLU A 443 18.19 25.39 -25.86
C GLU A 443 17.77 26.57 -26.75
N THR A 444 18.72 27.43 -27.12
CA THR A 444 18.48 28.58 -28.00
C THR A 444 18.43 28.22 -29.49
N GLY A 445 18.57 26.94 -29.84
CA GLY A 445 18.44 26.42 -31.21
C GLY A 445 19.75 26.35 -32.00
N LEU A 446 20.89 26.76 -31.44
CA LEU A 446 22.23 26.70 -32.04
C LEU A 446 22.86 25.29 -31.90
N LYS A 447 22.14 24.28 -32.37
CA LYS A 447 22.43 22.85 -32.12
C LYS A 447 23.76 22.38 -32.69
N THR A 448 24.20 22.92 -33.83
CA THR A 448 25.48 22.54 -34.46
C THR A 448 26.67 22.99 -33.62
N MET A 449 26.67 24.26 -33.20
CA MET A 449 27.69 24.83 -32.32
C MET A 449 27.72 24.13 -30.96
N ALA A 450 26.55 23.86 -30.38
CA ALA A 450 26.45 23.09 -29.14
C ALA A 450 27.04 21.67 -29.29
N GLY A 451 26.81 21.02 -30.43
CA GLY A 451 27.37 19.70 -30.74
C GLY A 451 28.89 19.68 -30.78
N GLU A 452 29.51 20.67 -31.45
CA GLU A 452 30.97 20.81 -31.51
C GLU A 452 31.56 21.06 -30.11
N HIS A 453 30.97 21.98 -29.33
CA HIS A 453 31.40 22.24 -27.95
C HIS A 453 31.31 21.01 -27.04
N LEU A 454 30.24 20.22 -27.15
CA LEU A 454 30.09 19.00 -26.36
C LEU A 454 31.09 17.92 -26.77
N GLN A 455 31.42 17.82 -28.06
CA GLN A 455 32.42 16.87 -28.54
C GLN A 455 33.83 17.24 -28.06
N ASP A 456 34.18 18.53 -28.07
CA ASP A 456 35.45 19.02 -27.53
C ASP A 456 35.56 18.79 -26.02
N LEU A 457 34.48 19.03 -25.27
CA LEU A 457 34.41 18.74 -23.84
C LEU A 457 34.58 17.24 -23.57
N LYS A 458 33.95 16.38 -24.38
CA LYS A 458 34.09 14.92 -24.26
C LYS A 458 35.53 14.46 -24.49
N ASN A 459 36.22 15.04 -25.48
CA ASN A 459 37.62 14.73 -25.75
C ASN A 459 38.55 15.23 -24.62
N GLN A 460 38.22 16.36 -23.98
CA GLN A 460 39.02 16.93 -22.88
C GLN A 460 39.00 16.09 -21.59
N VAL A 461 37.93 15.32 -21.34
CA VAL A 461 37.80 14.52 -20.11
C VAL A 461 38.37 13.11 -20.27
N GLN A 462 38.59 12.64 -21.50
CA GLN A 462 39.17 11.32 -21.73
C GLN A 462 40.64 11.26 -21.28
N GLY A 463 40.87 10.63 -20.14
CA GLY A 463 42.23 10.34 -19.62
C GLY A 463 42.76 11.35 -18.60
N VAL A 464 41.94 12.25 -18.06
CA VAL A 464 42.38 13.17 -17.01
C VAL A 464 42.43 12.47 -15.66
N VAL A 465 43.56 12.60 -14.96
CA VAL A 465 43.78 12.08 -13.61
C VAL A 465 43.19 13.06 -12.58
N LEU A 466 42.71 12.55 -11.45
CA LEU A 466 42.05 13.36 -10.41
C LEU A 466 42.92 14.53 -9.90
N GLU A 467 44.23 14.33 -9.84
CA GLU A 467 45.21 15.35 -9.41
C GLU A 467 45.24 16.58 -10.34
N ASP A 468 45.08 16.36 -11.64
CA ASP A 468 45.02 17.42 -12.65
C ASP A 468 43.61 18.01 -12.78
N TRP A 469 42.59 17.27 -12.34
CA TRP A 469 41.18 17.67 -12.43
C TRP A 469 40.73 18.56 -11.27
N GLU A 470 41.08 18.18 -10.03
CA GLU A 470 40.71 18.86 -8.78
C GLU A 470 41.91 18.98 -7.83
N PRO A 471 42.94 19.78 -8.18
CA PRO A 471 44.13 19.94 -7.36
C PRO A 471 43.83 20.58 -5.99
N GLY A 472 42.74 21.33 -5.85
CA GLY A 472 42.28 21.88 -4.57
C GLY A 472 41.85 20.79 -3.58
N LEU A 473 41.15 19.77 -4.07
CA LEU A 473 40.71 18.64 -3.26
C LEU A 473 41.91 17.83 -2.74
N ILE A 474 42.91 17.58 -3.60
CA ILE A 474 44.14 16.88 -3.20
C ILE A 474 44.88 17.65 -2.11
N LYS A 475 45.07 18.97 -2.27
CA LYS A 475 45.68 19.82 -1.24
C LYS A 475 44.89 19.85 0.06
N GLN A 476 43.58 19.71 0.00
CA GLN A 476 42.72 19.65 1.18
C GLN A 476 42.86 18.30 1.88
N LEU A 477 42.91 17.19 1.14
CA LEU A 477 43.17 15.85 1.67
C LEU A 477 44.56 15.77 2.32
N GLU A 478 45.61 16.33 1.69
CA GLU A 478 46.97 16.40 2.24
C GLU A 478 47.08 17.27 3.50
N ARG A 479 46.19 18.24 3.70
CA ARG A 479 46.15 19.10 4.90
C ARG A 479 45.39 18.49 6.07
N LEU A 480 44.50 17.53 5.78
CA LEU A 480 43.65 16.86 6.76
C LEU A 480 44.20 15.49 7.18
N ALA A 481 45.14 14.93 6.41
CA ALA A 481 46.02 13.84 6.80
C ALA A 481 47.19 14.38 7.65
#